data_AF-A0A1Y4IX75-F1
#
_entry.id   AF-A0A1Y4IX75-F1
#
_cell.length_a   1.000
_cell.length_b   1.000
_cell.length_c   1.000
_cell.angle_alpha   90.00
_cell.angle_beta   90.00
_cell.angle_gamma   90.00
#
_symmetry.space_group_name_H-M   'P 1'
#
loop_
_entity.id
_entity.type
_entity.pdbx_description
1 polymer ?
#
loop_
_entity_poly.entity_id
_entity_poly.type
_entity_poly.pdbx_seq_one_letter_code
_entity_poly.pdbx_strand_id
1 'polypeptide(L)'
;MFFVKPKMADEERKKWSEEIEQLLDADRTQEAYNKALEFDKLDKDAAGYHMSYFYFMGECVREDRREALKRIEKYVRRVPDDPEGWYRYGLFLRLEGNEPEAAECFEKASGMGHIQGTVDLAGSCKILADQFRNQAAGTLNVKEYGECNNRAVSLYIRSMALYDKIVQEHPDELEDADWQGYGRAADMMYFLSLAGEVKKVNVKDSESQNYLNLGLQLVSGKGNVKEQRYWRINAARIYSQMEQAGWKAMAEYFRMSMCLYDCSEKKNQPMFANARWHMDRIQELNGSLSEEQRKSYPEDFADVTELYGKMEKKYGKIMENRLRAGEYPDLSEDYMPGQAPAVEDCRRFMDFAEALRNGAPAQPDASREPEKKKKGLFGLFR
;
A
#
# COMPACT_ATOMS: atom_id res chain seq x y z
N MET A 1 -50.98 11.48 15.64
CA MET A 1 -50.56 10.30 14.86
C MET A 1 -49.66 10.80 13.74
N PHE A 2 -48.35 10.56 13.82
CA PHE A 2 -47.48 10.73 12.66
C PHE A 2 -47.69 9.50 11.77
N PHE A 3 -48.37 9.68 10.64
CA PHE A 3 -48.44 8.65 9.60
C PHE A 3 -47.05 8.49 9.02
N VAL A 4 -46.33 7.44 9.45
CA VAL A 4 -45.14 6.99 8.73
C VAL A 4 -45.65 6.49 7.39
N LYS A 5 -45.27 7.15 6.28
CA LYS A 5 -45.58 6.65 4.94
C LYS A 5 -45.14 5.17 4.87
N PRO A 6 -45.95 4.26 4.31
CA PRO A 6 -45.54 2.89 4.14
C PRO A 6 -44.26 2.87 3.29
N LYS A 7 -43.25 2.15 3.78
CA LYS A 7 -41.97 1.99 3.07
C LYS A 7 -42.22 1.22 1.77
N MET A 8 -41.55 1.61 0.68
CA MET A 8 -41.60 0.88 -0.59
C MET A 8 -41.17 -0.58 -0.36
N ALA A 9 -41.83 -1.54 -1.00
CA ALA A 9 -41.51 -2.97 -0.85
C ALA A 9 -40.11 -3.29 -1.40
N ASP A 10 -39.45 -4.31 -0.86
CA ASP A 10 -38.05 -4.64 -1.21
C ASP A 10 -37.87 -4.93 -2.70
N GLU A 11 -38.78 -5.71 -3.30
CA GLU A 11 -38.77 -6.03 -4.73
C GLU A 11 -38.93 -4.79 -5.61
N GLU A 12 -39.81 -3.87 -5.21
CA GLU A 12 -40.04 -2.62 -5.94
C GLU A 12 -38.80 -1.71 -5.86
N ARG A 13 -38.16 -1.59 -4.69
CA ARG A 13 -36.91 -0.83 -4.54
C ARG A 13 -35.79 -1.39 -5.41
N LYS A 14 -35.63 -2.72 -5.43
CA LYS A 14 -34.63 -3.40 -6.26
C LYS A 14 -34.85 -3.10 -7.73
N LYS A 15 -36.09 -3.20 -8.20
CA LYS A 15 -36.44 -2.84 -9.58
C LYS A 15 -36.08 -1.39 -9.93
N TRP A 16 -36.35 -0.44 -9.04
CA TRP A 16 -35.95 0.95 -9.25
C TRP A 16 -34.43 1.09 -9.37
N SER A 17 -33.67 0.44 -8.49
CA SER A 17 -32.20 0.46 -8.55
C SER A 17 -31.66 -0.19 -9.82
N GLU A 18 -32.16 -1.37 -10.18
CA GLU A 18 -31.76 -2.10 -11.40
C GLU A 18 -32.01 -1.28 -12.66
N GLU A 19 -33.16 -0.60 -12.75
CA GLU A 19 -33.48 0.24 -13.89
C GLU A 19 -32.60 1.50 -13.97
N ILE A 20 -32.12 2.03 -12.84
CA ILE A 20 -31.15 3.14 -12.81
C ILE A 20 -29.77 2.64 -13.26
N GLU A 21 -29.33 1.49 -12.74
CA GLU A 21 -28.04 0.87 -13.09
C GLU A 21 -27.97 0.49 -14.57
N GLN A 22 -29.02 -0.10 -15.13
CA GLN A 22 -29.09 -0.39 -16.57
C GLN A 22 -28.95 0.86 -17.46
N LEU A 23 -29.43 2.01 -16.98
CA LEU A 23 -29.25 3.28 -17.69
C LEU A 23 -27.81 3.79 -17.57
N LEU A 24 -27.17 3.63 -16.42
CA LEU A 24 -25.75 3.94 -16.23
C LEU A 24 -24.86 3.06 -17.11
N ASP A 25 -25.11 1.75 -17.14
CA ASP A 25 -24.38 0.79 -17.98
C ASP A 25 -24.53 1.07 -19.48
N ALA A 26 -25.65 1.70 -19.88
CA ALA A 26 -25.91 2.12 -21.24
C ALA A 26 -25.39 3.53 -21.57
N ASP A 27 -24.61 4.16 -20.67
CA ASP A 27 -24.11 5.53 -20.78
C ASP A 27 -25.24 6.59 -20.95
N ARG A 28 -26.42 6.30 -20.38
CA ARG A 28 -27.61 7.17 -20.38
C ARG A 28 -27.72 7.92 -19.05
N THR A 29 -26.63 8.53 -18.61
CA THR A 29 -26.45 9.16 -17.29
C THR A 29 -27.55 10.16 -16.94
N GLN A 30 -27.95 11.02 -17.88
CA GLN A 30 -29.01 12.01 -17.64
C GLN A 30 -30.38 11.36 -17.39
N GLU A 31 -30.67 10.25 -18.07
CA GLU A 31 -31.91 9.50 -17.88
C GLU A 31 -31.89 8.73 -16.56
N ALA A 32 -30.74 8.12 -16.23
CA ALA A 32 -30.51 7.47 -14.95
C ALA A 32 -30.72 8.46 -13.79
N TYR A 33 -30.19 9.68 -13.91
CA TYR A 33 -30.38 10.72 -12.91
C TYR A 33 -31.84 11.18 -12.78
N ASN A 34 -32.53 11.42 -13.90
CA ASN A 34 -33.96 11.76 -13.86
C ASN A 34 -34.77 10.67 -13.16
N LYS A 35 -34.41 9.41 -13.38
CA LYS A 35 -35.04 8.26 -12.74
C LYS A 35 -34.72 8.18 -11.24
N ALA A 36 -33.48 8.48 -10.83
CA ALA A 36 -33.12 8.59 -9.41
C ALA A 36 -33.90 9.72 -8.71
N LEU A 37 -34.17 10.85 -9.38
CA LEU A 37 -35.04 11.91 -8.85
C LEU A 37 -36.50 11.48 -8.71
N GLU A 38 -37.00 10.62 -9.60
CA GLU A 38 -38.34 10.02 -9.46
C GLU A 38 -38.37 9.06 -8.28
N PHE A 39 -37.36 8.21 -8.14
CA PHE A 39 -37.22 7.30 -7.01
C PHE A 39 -37.13 8.05 -5.68
N ASP A 40 -36.39 9.16 -5.62
CA ASP A 40 -36.24 10.01 -4.42
C ASP A 40 -37.58 10.57 -3.91
N LYS A 41 -38.51 10.89 -4.82
CA LYS A 41 -39.86 11.36 -4.47
C LYS A 41 -40.72 10.24 -3.85
N LEU A 42 -40.43 8.99 -4.19
CA LEU A 42 -41.16 7.81 -3.73
C LEU A 42 -40.59 7.28 -2.41
N ASP A 43 -39.27 7.11 -2.33
CA ASP A 43 -38.55 6.61 -1.16
C ASP A 43 -37.14 7.24 -1.06
N LYS A 44 -37.04 8.38 -0.36
CA LYS A 44 -35.79 9.15 -0.22
C LYS A 44 -34.65 8.37 0.43
N ASP A 45 -34.96 7.50 1.41
CA ASP A 45 -33.92 6.74 2.10
C ASP A 45 -33.36 5.63 1.18
N ALA A 46 -34.21 5.02 0.35
CA ALA A 46 -33.80 4.01 -0.62
C ALA A 46 -33.11 4.59 -1.86
N ALA A 47 -33.54 5.76 -2.34
CA ALA A 47 -32.87 6.47 -3.41
C ALA A 47 -31.52 7.06 -2.98
N GLY A 48 -31.23 7.05 -1.67
CA GLY A 48 -30.03 7.65 -1.08
C GLY A 48 -28.73 7.21 -1.74
N TYR A 49 -28.58 5.91 -2.03
CA TYR A 49 -27.42 5.36 -2.74
C TYR A 49 -27.17 6.05 -4.10
N HIS A 50 -28.17 6.02 -4.99
CA HIS A 50 -28.06 6.60 -6.33
C HIS A 50 -27.90 8.13 -6.28
N MET A 51 -28.65 8.80 -5.41
CA MET A 51 -28.56 10.25 -5.26
C MET A 51 -27.16 10.68 -4.79
N SER A 52 -26.56 9.96 -3.84
CA SER A 52 -25.18 10.18 -3.41
C SER A 52 -24.19 9.90 -4.54
N TYR A 53 -24.39 8.83 -5.31
CA TYR A 53 -23.57 8.53 -6.48
C TYR A 53 -23.55 9.68 -7.48
N PHE A 54 -24.71 10.17 -7.94
CA PHE A 54 -24.76 11.31 -8.86
C PHE A 54 -24.13 12.59 -8.29
N TYR A 55 -24.19 12.79 -6.98
CA TYR A 55 -23.49 13.90 -6.33
C TYR A 55 -21.97 13.75 -6.44
N PHE A 56 -21.41 12.62 -6.01
CA PHE A 56 -19.96 12.40 -5.98
C PHE A 56 -19.34 12.29 -7.37
N MET A 57 -20.11 11.89 -8.38
CA MET A 57 -19.69 11.89 -9.78
C MET A 57 -19.75 13.27 -10.46
N GLY A 58 -20.24 14.30 -9.76
CA GLY A 58 -20.29 15.68 -10.27
C GLY A 58 -21.48 16.01 -11.18
N GLU A 59 -22.44 15.10 -11.32
CA GLU A 59 -23.65 15.26 -12.14
C GLU A 59 -24.75 16.10 -11.44
N CYS A 60 -24.58 16.36 -10.13
CA CYS A 60 -25.56 17.06 -9.28
C CYS A 60 -24.98 18.25 -8.51
N VAL A 61 -24.94 19.43 -9.13
CA VAL A 61 -24.33 20.64 -8.55
C VAL A 61 -25.19 21.31 -7.45
N ARG A 62 -26.36 20.75 -7.08
CA ARG A 62 -27.30 21.39 -6.13
C ARG A 62 -27.27 20.85 -4.71
N GLU A 63 -26.89 19.60 -4.50
CA GLU A 63 -26.76 19.07 -3.13
C GLU A 63 -25.43 19.52 -2.53
N ASP A 64 -25.33 19.57 -1.21
CA ASP A 64 -24.03 19.69 -0.58
C ASP A 64 -23.53 18.31 -0.17
N ARG A 65 -22.21 18.23 -0.05
CA ARG A 65 -21.43 17.07 0.36
C ARG A 65 -21.94 16.35 1.61
N ARG A 66 -22.41 17.11 2.60
CA ARG A 66 -22.90 16.54 3.86
C ARG A 66 -24.25 15.88 3.67
N GLU A 67 -25.13 16.47 2.88
CA GLU A 67 -26.43 15.84 2.56
C GLU A 67 -26.23 14.57 1.71
N ALA A 68 -25.30 14.56 0.77
CA ALA A 68 -24.96 13.35 0.01
C ALA A 68 -24.44 12.22 0.91
N LEU A 69 -23.54 12.48 1.85
CA LEU A 69 -23.13 11.46 2.83
C LEU A 69 -24.29 10.98 3.70
N LYS A 70 -25.15 11.90 4.16
CA LYS A 70 -26.32 11.55 4.97
C LYS A 70 -27.35 10.70 4.22
N ARG A 71 -27.49 10.93 2.90
CA ARG A 71 -28.36 10.13 2.03
C ARG A 71 -27.90 8.67 1.98
N ILE A 72 -26.63 8.41 1.69
CA ILE A 72 -26.12 7.04 1.66
C ILE A 72 -26.05 6.40 3.05
N GLU A 73 -25.79 7.17 4.12
CA GLU A 73 -25.87 6.66 5.50
C GLU A 73 -27.27 6.13 5.82
N LYS A 74 -28.32 6.86 5.41
CA LYS A 74 -29.71 6.42 5.57
C LYS A 74 -30.02 5.20 4.70
N TYR A 75 -29.46 5.14 3.50
CA TYR A 75 -29.58 3.99 2.61
C TYR A 75 -29.05 2.71 3.28
N VAL A 76 -27.81 2.70 3.75
CA VAL A 76 -27.22 1.50 4.37
C VAL A 76 -27.88 1.11 5.70
N ARG A 77 -28.54 2.06 6.39
CA ARG A 77 -29.42 1.75 7.53
C ARG A 77 -30.75 1.14 7.10
N ARG A 78 -31.23 1.48 5.90
CA ARG A 78 -32.49 1.00 5.32
C ARG A 78 -32.36 -0.37 4.66
N VAL A 79 -31.19 -0.65 4.07
CA VAL A 79 -30.80 -1.90 3.39
C VAL A 79 -29.44 -2.36 3.94
N PRO A 80 -29.40 -2.88 5.17
CA PRO A 80 -28.14 -3.19 5.84
C PRO A 80 -27.39 -4.39 5.27
N ASP A 81 -28.07 -5.22 4.48
CA ASP A 81 -27.59 -6.44 3.82
C ASP A 81 -27.14 -6.21 2.37
N ASP A 82 -26.94 -4.96 1.96
CA ASP A 82 -26.38 -4.61 0.66
C ASP A 82 -24.86 -4.31 0.74
N PRO A 83 -23.99 -5.25 0.32
CA PRO A 83 -22.55 -5.04 0.33
C PRO A 83 -22.09 -3.88 -0.56
N GLU A 84 -22.75 -3.65 -1.71
CA GLU A 84 -22.40 -2.58 -2.65
C GLU A 84 -22.67 -1.20 -2.03
N GLY A 85 -23.80 -1.04 -1.35
CA GLY A 85 -24.15 0.16 -0.60
C GLY A 85 -23.13 0.52 0.48
N TRP A 86 -22.68 -0.47 1.27
CA TRP A 86 -21.61 -0.25 2.25
C TRP A 86 -20.29 0.09 1.58
N TYR A 87 -19.95 -0.58 0.48
CA TYR A 87 -18.75 -0.30 -0.29
C TYR A 87 -18.72 1.15 -0.79
N ARG A 88 -19.79 1.61 -1.46
CA ARG A 88 -19.88 2.99 -1.94
C ARG A 88 -19.91 4.01 -0.82
N TYR A 89 -20.54 3.69 0.30
CA TYR A 89 -20.50 4.58 1.46
C TYR A 89 -19.07 4.78 1.95
N GLY A 90 -18.28 3.70 2.02
CA GLY A 90 -16.86 3.75 2.34
C GLY A 90 -16.07 4.61 1.36
N LEU A 91 -16.28 4.44 0.05
CA LEU A 91 -15.62 5.27 -0.98
C LEU A 91 -15.93 6.75 -0.79
N PHE A 92 -17.20 7.09 -0.57
CA PHE A 92 -17.59 8.48 -0.34
C PHE A 92 -16.99 9.05 0.94
N LEU A 93 -16.91 8.28 2.03
CA LEU A 93 -16.22 8.71 3.25
C LEU A 93 -14.72 8.93 3.02
N ARG A 94 -14.06 8.07 2.25
CA ARG A 94 -12.64 8.22 1.89
C ARG A 94 -12.40 9.46 1.03
N LEU A 95 -13.24 9.73 0.03
CA LEU A 95 -13.17 10.97 -0.77
C LEU A 95 -13.29 12.22 0.10
N GLU A 96 -13.97 12.09 1.24
CA GLU A 96 -14.15 13.14 2.25
C GLU A 96 -13.03 13.20 3.29
N GLY A 97 -12.00 12.37 3.14
CA GLY A 97 -10.86 12.29 4.04
C GLY A 97 -11.18 11.59 5.36
N ASN A 98 -12.33 10.92 5.47
CA ASN A 98 -12.73 10.19 6.67
C ASN A 98 -12.39 8.70 6.60
N GLU A 99 -11.09 8.41 6.63
CA GLU A 99 -10.55 7.06 6.46
C GLU A 99 -11.00 6.04 7.55
N PRO A 100 -11.10 6.38 8.85
CA PRO A 100 -11.53 5.42 9.85
C PRO A 100 -12.95 4.90 9.62
N GLU A 101 -13.91 5.79 9.37
CA GLU A 101 -15.30 5.41 9.07
C GLU A 101 -15.42 4.75 7.69
N ALA A 102 -14.57 5.10 6.73
CA ALA A 102 -14.48 4.38 5.46
C ALA A 102 -14.08 2.92 5.68
N ALA A 103 -13.07 2.66 6.51
CA ALA A 103 -12.63 1.32 6.87
C ALA A 103 -13.75 0.49 7.53
N GLU A 104 -14.56 1.09 8.41
CA GLU A 104 -15.72 0.40 9.00
C GLU A 104 -16.76 -0.02 7.95
N CYS A 105 -16.97 0.82 6.93
CA CYS A 105 -17.90 0.52 5.83
C CYS A 105 -17.35 -0.59 4.93
N PHE A 106 -16.06 -0.52 4.59
CA PHE A 106 -15.37 -1.56 3.84
C PHE A 106 -15.34 -2.90 4.59
N GLU A 107 -15.19 -2.88 5.92
CA GLU A 107 -15.28 -4.08 6.75
C GLU A 107 -16.66 -4.74 6.71
N LYS A 108 -17.73 -3.96 6.71
CA LYS A 108 -19.09 -4.49 6.52
C LYS A 108 -19.28 -5.11 5.13
N ALA A 109 -18.83 -4.42 4.09
CA ALA A 109 -18.89 -4.91 2.71
C ALA A 109 -18.07 -6.23 2.56
N SER A 110 -16.84 -6.24 3.07
CA SER A 110 -15.95 -7.42 3.08
C SER A 110 -16.56 -8.60 3.84
N GLY A 111 -17.18 -8.35 5.00
CA GLY A 111 -17.87 -9.37 5.79
C GLY A 111 -19.05 -10.04 5.08
N MET A 112 -19.59 -9.41 4.04
CA MET A 112 -20.64 -9.94 3.16
C MET A 112 -20.09 -10.50 1.83
N GLY A 113 -18.76 -10.61 1.69
CA GLY A 113 -18.10 -11.19 0.52
C GLY A 113 -17.80 -10.20 -0.61
N HIS A 114 -17.89 -8.88 -0.38
CA HIS A 114 -17.51 -7.89 -1.39
C HIS A 114 -15.99 -7.86 -1.58
N ILE A 115 -15.52 -8.22 -2.78
CA ILE A 115 -14.08 -8.30 -3.04
C ILE A 115 -13.41 -6.93 -3.02
N GLN A 116 -13.96 -5.95 -3.72
CA GLN A 116 -13.40 -4.59 -3.73
C GLN A 116 -13.45 -3.92 -2.34
N GLY A 117 -14.51 -4.13 -1.55
CA GLY A 117 -14.53 -3.74 -0.15
C GLY A 117 -13.43 -4.39 0.68
N THR A 118 -13.00 -5.61 0.35
CA THR A 118 -11.84 -6.26 1.00
C THR A 118 -10.51 -5.63 0.58
N VAL A 119 -10.34 -5.32 -0.71
CA VAL A 119 -9.17 -4.61 -1.26
C VAL A 119 -9.04 -3.23 -0.59
N ASP A 120 -10.12 -2.45 -0.62
CA ASP A 120 -10.14 -1.10 -0.06
C ASP A 120 -9.98 -1.08 1.46
N LEU A 121 -10.45 -2.12 2.18
CA LEU A 121 -10.17 -2.32 3.59
C LEU A 121 -8.68 -2.57 3.86
N ALA A 122 -8.02 -3.38 3.02
CA ALA A 122 -6.59 -3.64 3.14
C ALA A 122 -5.78 -2.34 2.94
N GLY A 123 -6.17 -1.52 1.96
CA GLY A 123 -5.65 -0.18 1.73
C GLY A 123 -5.88 0.77 2.92
N SER A 124 -7.11 0.84 3.44
CA SER A 124 -7.45 1.65 4.63
C SER A 124 -6.58 1.29 5.82
N CYS A 125 -6.38 0.00 6.07
CA CYS A 125 -5.55 -0.45 7.19
C CYS A 125 -4.12 0.06 7.06
N LYS A 126 -3.54 0.03 5.85
CA LYS A 126 -2.22 0.58 5.59
C LYS A 126 -2.19 2.10 5.78
N ILE A 127 -3.16 2.83 5.25
CA ILE A 127 -3.24 4.30 5.40
C ILE A 127 -3.31 4.69 6.89
N LEU A 128 -4.19 4.04 7.66
CA LEU A 128 -4.32 4.28 9.10
C LEU A 128 -3.06 3.88 9.85
N ALA A 129 -2.38 2.80 9.44
CA ALA A 129 -1.10 2.39 10.02
C ALA A 129 -0.04 3.48 9.85
N ASP A 130 0.09 4.04 8.64
CA ASP A 130 1.01 5.15 8.35
C ASP A 130 0.68 6.40 9.17
N GLN A 131 -0.61 6.72 9.35
CA GLN A 131 -1.03 7.86 10.18
C GLN A 131 -0.60 7.67 11.65
N PHE A 132 -0.86 6.50 12.24
CA PHE A 132 -0.38 6.19 13.58
C PHE A 132 1.14 6.18 13.64
N ARG A 133 1.80 5.79 12.55
CA ARG A 133 3.25 5.84 12.49
C ARG A 133 3.81 7.25 12.55
N ASN A 134 3.22 8.15 11.79
CA ASN A 134 3.57 9.57 11.78
C ASN A 134 3.31 10.20 13.15
N GLN A 135 2.22 9.84 13.82
CA GLN A 135 1.95 10.26 15.20
C GLN A 135 3.01 9.74 16.18
N ALA A 136 3.40 8.46 16.07
CA ALA A 136 4.46 7.88 16.89
C ALA A 136 5.79 8.63 16.68
N ALA A 137 6.18 8.89 15.44
CA ALA A 137 7.41 9.61 15.11
C ALA A 137 7.39 11.07 15.59
N GLY A 138 6.21 11.67 15.70
CA GLY A 138 6.02 13.08 16.09
C GLY A 138 6.01 13.35 17.60
N THR A 139 5.96 12.32 18.46
CA THR A 139 5.85 12.49 19.92
C THR A 139 7.11 12.07 20.67
N LEU A 140 7.43 12.81 21.74
CA LEU A 140 8.45 12.42 22.73
C LEU A 140 7.84 11.67 23.93
N ASN A 141 6.50 11.58 24.00
CA ASN A 141 5.81 10.88 25.06
C ASN A 141 5.92 9.36 24.83
N VAL A 142 6.68 8.68 25.68
CA VAL A 142 6.95 7.23 25.57
C VAL A 142 5.68 6.38 25.56
N LYS A 143 4.65 6.77 26.32
CA LYS A 143 3.38 6.04 26.37
C LYS A 143 2.63 6.20 25.05
N GLU A 144 2.47 7.44 24.58
CA GLU A 144 1.80 7.75 23.32
C GLU A 144 2.53 7.13 22.12
N TYR A 145 3.86 7.22 22.09
CA TYR A 145 4.71 6.54 21.10
C TYR A 145 4.40 5.04 21.07
N GLY A 146 4.37 4.38 22.24
CA GLY A 146 4.08 2.96 22.35
C GLY A 146 2.68 2.59 21.87
N GLU A 147 1.67 3.39 22.22
CA GLU A 147 0.28 3.18 21.80
C GLU A 147 0.11 3.34 20.28
N CYS A 148 0.62 4.43 19.70
CA CYS A 148 0.55 4.67 18.27
C CYS A 148 1.32 3.60 17.49
N ASN A 149 2.52 3.26 17.93
CA ASN A 149 3.33 2.24 17.28
C ASN A 149 2.66 0.86 17.30
N ASN A 150 2.04 0.47 18.43
CA ASN A 150 1.32 -0.80 18.51
C ASN A 150 0.10 -0.84 17.59
N ARG A 151 -0.65 0.26 17.48
CA ARG A 151 -1.78 0.37 16.54
C ARG A 151 -1.30 0.27 15.08
N ALA A 152 -0.22 0.95 14.73
CA ALA A 152 0.36 0.87 13.39
C ALA A 152 0.76 -0.57 13.04
N VAL A 153 1.47 -1.26 13.95
CA VAL A 153 1.85 -2.67 13.77
C VAL A 153 0.63 -3.57 13.54
N SER A 154 -0.41 -3.48 14.37
CA SER A 154 -1.62 -4.29 14.20
C SER A 154 -2.29 -4.05 12.83
N LEU A 155 -2.32 -2.79 12.38
CA LEU A 155 -2.94 -2.41 11.12
C LEU A 155 -2.13 -2.84 9.89
N TYR A 156 -0.80 -2.77 9.93
CA TYR A 156 0.04 -3.34 8.86
C TYR A 156 -0.16 -4.85 8.74
N ILE A 157 -0.23 -5.57 9.87
CA ILE A 157 -0.48 -7.02 9.89
C ILE A 157 -1.85 -7.32 9.27
N ARG A 158 -2.89 -6.58 9.66
CA ARG A 158 -4.24 -6.69 9.09
C ARG A 158 -4.23 -6.44 7.57
N SER A 159 -3.59 -5.37 7.12
CA SER A 159 -3.45 -5.05 5.70
C SER A 159 -2.80 -6.20 4.93
N MET A 160 -1.67 -6.71 5.42
CA MET A 160 -0.96 -7.84 4.80
C MET A 160 -1.79 -9.13 4.77
N ALA A 161 -2.57 -9.41 5.82
CA ALA A 161 -3.41 -10.60 5.89
C ALA A 161 -4.60 -10.52 4.90
N LEU A 162 -5.20 -9.34 4.75
CA LEU A 162 -6.27 -9.11 3.79
C LEU A 162 -5.74 -9.25 2.35
N TYR A 163 -4.60 -8.64 2.03
CA TYR A 163 -3.97 -8.82 0.73
C TYR A 163 -3.56 -10.27 0.46
N ASP A 164 -3.00 -11.00 1.44
CA ASP A 164 -2.64 -12.42 1.26
C ASP A 164 -3.88 -13.27 0.92
N LYS A 165 -5.02 -12.97 1.56
CA LYS A 165 -6.30 -13.61 1.23
C LYS A 165 -6.72 -13.30 -0.22
N ILE A 166 -6.66 -12.04 -0.64
CA ILE A 166 -7.02 -11.63 -2.00
C ILE A 166 -6.09 -12.31 -3.03
N VAL A 167 -4.78 -12.34 -2.79
CA VAL A 167 -3.82 -13.03 -3.69
C VAL A 167 -4.13 -14.53 -3.83
N GLN A 168 -4.62 -15.18 -2.77
CA GLN A 168 -4.94 -16.60 -2.80
C GLN A 168 -6.26 -16.91 -3.52
N GLU A 169 -7.25 -16.04 -3.41
CA GLU A 169 -8.62 -16.28 -3.89
C GLU A 169 -8.91 -15.57 -5.22
N HIS A 170 -8.37 -14.36 -5.40
CA HIS A 170 -8.69 -13.40 -6.47
C HIS A 170 -7.46 -12.54 -6.87
N PRO A 171 -6.33 -13.14 -7.32
CA PRO A 171 -5.09 -12.39 -7.59
C PRO A 171 -5.19 -11.33 -8.69
N ASP A 172 -6.14 -11.48 -9.62
CA ASP A 172 -6.34 -10.55 -10.75
C ASP A 172 -7.07 -9.25 -10.34
N GLU A 173 -7.58 -9.15 -9.11
CA GLU A 173 -8.29 -7.98 -8.58
C GLU A 173 -7.34 -6.91 -7.99
N LEU A 174 -6.06 -7.24 -7.79
CA LEU A 174 -5.08 -6.29 -7.24
C LEU A 174 -4.43 -5.47 -8.34
N GLU A 175 -4.59 -4.15 -8.27
CA GLU A 175 -3.96 -3.21 -9.18
C GLU A 175 -2.58 -2.76 -8.66
N ASP A 176 -1.90 -1.89 -9.43
CA ASP A 176 -0.55 -1.39 -9.11
C ASP A 176 -0.48 -0.81 -7.68
N ALA A 177 -1.42 0.07 -7.34
CA ALA A 177 -1.47 0.72 -6.02
C ALA A 177 -1.69 -0.27 -4.87
N ASP A 178 -2.42 -1.36 -5.10
CA ASP A 178 -2.66 -2.39 -4.09
C ASP A 178 -1.40 -3.21 -3.82
N TRP A 179 -0.69 -3.60 -4.88
CA TRP A 179 0.61 -4.27 -4.78
C TRP A 179 1.65 -3.39 -4.12
N GLN A 180 1.67 -2.08 -4.45
CA GLN A 180 2.51 -1.12 -3.73
C GLN A 180 2.14 -1.06 -2.24
N GLY A 181 0.85 -0.97 -1.91
CA GLY A 181 0.36 -0.96 -0.54
C GLY A 181 0.77 -2.21 0.24
N TYR A 182 0.65 -3.39 -0.39
CA TYR A 182 1.01 -4.67 0.20
C TYR A 182 2.52 -4.77 0.46
N GLY A 183 3.34 -4.41 -0.54
CA GLY A 183 4.79 -4.37 -0.41
C GLY A 183 5.26 -3.38 0.65
N ARG A 184 4.67 -2.17 0.70
CA ARG A 184 4.99 -1.14 1.71
C ARG A 184 4.64 -1.62 3.13
N ALA A 185 3.53 -2.30 3.33
CA ALA A 185 3.19 -2.87 4.64
C ALA A 185 4.21 -3.92 5.08
N ALA A 186 4.62 -4.81 4.17
CA ALA A 186 5.65 -5.82 4.45
C ALA A 186 7.02 -5.21 4.76
N ASP A 187 7.44 -4.22 3.96
CA ASP A 187 8.70 -3.51 4.11
C ASP A 187 8.77 -2.76 5.45
N MET A 188 7.67 -2.10 5.83
CA MET A 188 7.55 -1.45 7.13
C MET A 188 7.61 -2.44 8.29
N MET A 189 6.93 -3.59 8.20
CA MET A 189 7.00 -4.61 9.24
C MET A 189 8.41 -5.19 9.38
N TYR A 190 9.13 -5.38 8.27
CA TYR A 190 10.52 -5.80 8.32
C TYR A 190 11.43 -4.73 8.95
N PHE A 191 11.36 -3.48 8.48
CA PHE A 191 12.10 -2.35 9.05
C PHE A 191 11.94 -2.27 10.57
N LEU A 192 10.71 -2.46 11.05
CA LEU A 192 10.42 -2.40 12.47
C LEU A 192 10.95 -3.54 13.30
N SER A 193 11.00 -4.72 12.70
CA SER A 193 11.63 -5.87 13.34
C SER A 193 13.14 -5.62 13.56
N LEU A 194 13.79 -4.92 12.64
CA LEU A 194 15.21 -4.53 12.76
C LEU A 194 15.40 -3.49 13.86
N ALA A 195 14.50 -2.49 13.93
CA ALA A 195 14.51 -1.47 14.98
C ALA A 195 14.13 -2.01 16.38
N GLY A 196 13.55 -3.21 16.45
CA GLY A 196 13.03 -3.80 17.70
C GLY A 196 11.73 -3.14 18.18
N GLU A 197 10.95 -2.62 17.24
CA GLU A 197 9.73 -1.83 17.48
C GLU A 197 8.44 -2.63 17.28
N VAL A 198 8.51 -3.86 16.76
CA VAL A 198 7.38 -4.79 16.78
C VAL A 198 7.23 -5.33 18.21
N LYS A 199 6.55 -4.60 19.09
CA LYS A 199 6.28 -5.03 20.49
C LYS A 199 4.94 -5.76 20.56
N LYS A 200 4.85 -6.73 21.49
CA LYS A 200 3.66 -7.58 21.79
C LYS A 200 2.36 -7.02 21.22
N VAL A 201 1.83 -7.67 20.18
CA VAL A 201 0.45 -7.44 19.75
C VAL A 201 -0.47 -7.90 20.89
N ASN A 202 -1.41 -7.06 21.31
CA ASN A 202 -2.28 -7.36 22.43
C ASN A 202 -3.32 -8.42 22.02
N VAL A 203 -3.00 -9.68 22.28
CA VAL A 203 -3.86 -10.85 22.04
C VAL A 203 -5.19 -10.86 22.81
N LYS A 204 -5.51 -9.87 23.64
CA LYS A 204 -6.79 -9.77 24.37
C LYS A 204 -7.79 -8.81 23.72
N ASP A 205 -7.37 -8.05 22.72
CA ASP A 205 -8.28 -7.22 21.93
C ASP A 205 -8.91 -8.11 20.85
N SER A 206 -10.25 -8.16 20.79
CA SER A 206 -10.99 -9.02 19.88
C SER A 206 -10.80 -8.63 18.42
N GLU A 207 -10.56 -7.34 18.14
CA GLU A 207 -10.14 -6.89 16.80
C GLU A 207 -8.75 -7.44 16.49
N SER A 208 -7.79 -7.26 17.41
CA SER A 208 -6.45 -7.83 17.29
C SER A 208 -6.46 -9.37 17.13
N GLN A 209 -7.35 -10.12 17.79
CA GLN A 209 -7.45 -11.59 17.64
C GLN A 209 -7.90 -12.03 16.25
N ASN A 210 -8.78 -11.27 15.58
CA ASN A 210 -9.21 -11.58 14.21
C ASN A 210 -8.07 -11.42 13.19
N TYR A 211 -7.15 -10.47 13.41
CA TYR A 211 -6.03 -10.17 12.51
C TYR A 211 -4.76 -11.00 12.79
N LEU A 212 -4.74 -11.77 13.88
CA LEU A 212 -3.55 -12.43 14.40
C LEU A 212 -3.51 -13.95 14.23
N ASN A 213 -4.49 -14.58 13.57
CA ASN A 213 -4.42 -16.04 13.36
C ASN A 213 -3.36 -16.49 12.35
N LEU A 214 -2.66 -15.57 11.67
CA LEU A 214 -1.50 -15.89 10.81
C LEU A 214 -0.15 -15.35 11.31
N GLY A 215 -0.10 -14.65 12.45
CA GLY A 215 1.11 -13.95 12.87
C GLY A 215 1.29 -13.83 14.39
N LEU A 216 1.94 -14.84 14.96
CA LEU A 216 2.93 -14.75 16.06
C LEU A 216 2.58 -15.32 17.45
N GLN A 217 3.43 -16.29 17.85
CA GLN A 217 3.97 -16.43 19.21
C GLN A 217 5.38 -15.80 19.37
N LEU A 218 5.75 -14.77 18.60
CA LEU A 218 7.09 -14.16 18.71
C LEU A 218 7.11 -12.97 19.68
N VAL A 219 8.05 -13.03 20.64
CA VAL A 219 8.32 -12.06 21.70
C VAL A 219 9.47 -11.14 21.26
N SER A 220 9.27 -9.83 21.35
CA SER A 220 10.13 -8.74 20.81
C SER A 220 11.50 -8.50 21.47
N GLY A 221 12.48 -7.97 20.71
CA GLY A 221 13.69 -7.30 21.19
C GLY A 221 14.72 -6.98 20.07
N LYS A 222 15.60 -5.97 20.23
CA LYS A 222 16.64 -5.58 19.23
C LYS A 222 17.62 -6.69 18.80
N GLY A 223 17.66 -7.80 19.55
CA GLY A 223 18.43 -9.01 19.24
C GLY A 223 17.57 -10.21 18.85
N ASN A 224 16.29 -10.01 18.53
CA ASN A 224 15.37 -11.11 18.20
C ASN A 224 15.53 -11.55 16.74
N VAL A 225 16.61 -12.30 16.50
CA VAL A 225 16.95 -12.84 15.17
C VAL A 225 15.81 -13.67 14.59
N LYS A 226 15.01 -14.37 15.42
CA LYS A 226 13.89 -15.20 14.95
C LYS A 226 12.77 -14.36 14.34
N GLU A 227 12.40 -13.26 14.98
CA GLU A 227 11.39 -12.33 14.48
C GLU A 227 11.85 -11.57 13.25
N GLN A 228 13.09 -11.07 13.26
CA GLN A 228 13.66 -10.41 12.08
C GLN A 228 13.66 -11.36 10.88
N ARG A 229 14.02 -12.63 11.09
CA ARG A 229 13.96 -13.66 10.05
C ARG A 229 12.53 -13.95 9.60
N TYR A 230 11.56 -13.98 10.51
CA TYR A 230 10.15 -14.16 10.16
C TYR A 230 9.64 -13.04 9.26
N TRP A 231 9.86 -11.78 9.64
CA TRP A 231 9.39 -10.64 8.83
C TRP A 231 10.13 -10.54 7.50
N ARG A 232 11.44 -10.87 7.48
CA ARG A 232 12.21 -10.97 6.23
C ARG A 232 11.63 -12.00 5.28
N ILE A 233 11.36 -13.22 5.77
CA ILE A 233 10.80 -14.31 4.94
C ILE A 233 9.39 -13.93 4.44
N ASN A 234 8.57 -13.27 5.27
CA ASN A 234 7.26 -12.79 4.83
C ASN A 234 7.38 -11.72 3.74
N ALA A 235 8.31 -10.77 3.87
CA ALA A 235 8.60 -9.78 2.84
C ALA A 235 9.04 -10.46 1.53
N ALA A 236 10.02 -11.36 1.59
CA ALA A 236 10.49 -12.12 0.42
C ALA A 236 9.37 -12.95 -0.26
N ARG A 237 8.45 -13.54 0.53
CA ARG A 237 7.25 -14.24 0.02
C ARG A 237 6.36 -13.28 -0.78
N ILE A 238 6.06 -12.11 -0.23
CA ILE A 238 5.19 -11.10 -0.85
C ILE A 238 5.81 -10.57 -2.14
N TYR A 239 7.12 -10.30 -2.14
CA TYR A 239 7.82 -9.83 -3.35
C TYR A 239 7.85 -10.92 -4.44
N SER A 240 7.89 -12.20 -4.04
CA SER A 240 7.79 -13.32 -4.97
C SER A 240 6.37 -13.46 -5.54
N GLN A 241 5.32 -13.24 -4.74
CA GLN A 241 3.93 -13.19 -5.23
C GLN A 241 3.73 -12.04 -6.22
N MET A 242 4.26 -10.86 -5.90
CA MET A 242 4.24 -9.67 -6.74
C MET A 242 4.93 -9.91 -8.10
N GLU A 243 6.10 -10.55 -8.09
CA GLU A 243 6.80 -10.94 -9.31
C GLU A 243 6.00 -11.94 -10.16
N GLN A 244 5.37 -12.94 -9.52
CA GLN A 244 4.52 -13.92 -10.20
C GLN A 244 3.26 -13.30 -10.81
N ALA A 245 2.70 -12.27 -10.16
CA ALA A 245 1.60 -11.47 -10.65
C ALA A 245 2.01 -10.47 -11.77
N GLY A 246 3.28 -10.44 -12.16
CA GLY A 246 3.78 -9.64 -13.29
C GLY A 246 4.39 -8.30 -12.90
N TRP A 247 4.35 -7.91 -11.62
CA TRP A 247 4.90 -6.64 -11.12
C TRP A 247 6.40 -6.74 -10.80
N LYS A 248 7.18 -7.26 -11.76
CA LYS A 248 8.59 -7.65 -11.56
C LYS A 248 9.47 -6.50 -11.09
N ALA A 249 9.39 -5.35 -11.75
CA ALA A 249 10.20 -4.18 -11.37
C ALA A 249 9.86 -3.69 -9.96
N MET A 250 8.58 -3.70 -9.59
CA MET A 250 8.12 -3.33 -8.25
C MET A 250 8.69 -4.29 -7.19
N ALA A 251 8.67 -5.59 -7.46
CA ALA A 251 9.28 -6.59 -6.58
C ALA A 251 10.77 -6.33 -6.36
N GLU A 252 11.50 -5.95 -7.41
CA GLU A 252 12.92 -5.59 -7.30
C GLU A 252 13.16 -4.30 -6.50
N TYR A 253 12.28 -3.30 -6.58
CA TYR A 253 12.35 -2.11 -5.71
C TYR A 253 12.24 -2.51 -4.23
N PHE A 254 11.31 -3.40 -3.90
CA PHE A 254 11.14 -3.84 -2.52
C PHE A 254 12.26 -4.77 -2.03
N ARG A 255 12.81 -5.64 -2.89
CA ARG A 255 14.03 -6.42 -2.57
C ARG A 255 15.23 -5.52 -2.34
N MET A 256 15.40 -4.47 -3.17
CA MET A 256 16.41 -3.44 -2.97
C MET A 256 16.22 -2.73 -1.61
N SER A 257 15.00 -2.30 -1.27
CA SER A 257 14.68 -1.67 0.02
C SER A 257 15.07 -2.56 1.19
N MET A 258 14.66 -3.82 1.14
CA MET A 258 14.97 -4.82 2.15
C MET A 258 16.49 -5.01 2.35
N CYS A 259 17.27 -5.04 1.28
CA CYS A 259 18.74 -5.09 1.35
C CYS A 259 19.34 -3.83 1.99
N LEU A 260 18.81 -2.66 1.62
CA LEU A 260 19.26 -1.37 2.14
C LEU A 260 18.99 -1.23 3.65
N TYR A 261 17.88 -1.77 4.15
CA TYR A 261 17.59 -1.81 5.58
C TYR A 261 18.58 -2.67 6.37
N ASP A 262 19.04 -3.80 5.83
CA ASP A 262 20.11 -4.56 6.47
C ASP A 262 21.45 -3.81 6.47
N CYS A 263 21.74 -3.09 5.39
CA CYS A 263 22.91 -2.21 5.34
C CYS A 263 22.84 -1.12 6.40
N SER A 264 21.68 -0.49 6.59
CA SER A 264 21.52 0.63 7.52
C SER A 264 21.43 0.18 8.97
N GLU A 265 20.49 -0.73 9.29
CA GLU A 265 20.14 -1.11 10.66
C GLU A 265 21.09 -2.17 11.23
N LYS A 266 21.39 -3.22 10.46
CA LYS A 266 22.33 -4.29 10.90
C LYS A 266 23.79 -3.96 10.65
N LYS A 267 24.08 -2.87 9.93
CA LYS A 267 25.42 -2.53 9.43
C LYS A 267 26.01 -3.65 8.57
N ASN A 268 25.16 -4.42 7.89
CA ASN A 268 25.56 -5.53 7.03
C ASN A 268 26.02 -4.98 5.68
N GLN A 269 27.24 -4.44 5.64
CA GLN A 269 27.87 -3.86 4.45
C GLN A 269 27.83 -4.77 3.21
N PRO A 270 28.01 -6.11 3.32
CA PRO A 270 27.80 -7.03 2.21
C PRO A 270 26.50 -6.84 1.43
N MET A 271 25.39 -6.55 2.09
CA MET A 271 24.07 -6.42 1.45
C MET A 271 23.99 -5.25 0.45
N PHE A 272 24.96 -4.34 0.46
CA PHE A 272 24.96 -3.23 -0.49
C PHE A 272 25.24 -3.73 -1.92
N ALA A 273 25.97 -4.84 -2.08
CA ALA A 273 26.15 -5.49 -3.38
C ALA A 273 24.82 -6.08 -3.90
N ASN A 274 24.00 -6.64 -3.02
CA ASN A 274 22.66 -7.14 -3.36
C ASN A 274 21.74 -5.98 -3.77
N ALA A 275 21.73 -4.88 -2.99
CA ALA A 275 20.98 -3.68 -3.34
C ALA A 275 21.39 -3.12 -4.71
N ARG A 276 22.70 -3.12 -5.02
CA ARG A 276 23.21 -2.74 -6.34
C ARG A 276 22.70 -3.67 -7.45
N TRP A 277 22.73 -4.99 -7.22
CA TRP A 277 22.22 -5.97 -8.17
C TRP A 277 20.74 -5.70 -8.48
N HIS A 278 19.90 -5.50 -7.45
CA HIS A 278 18.48 -5.18 -7.62
C HIS A 278 18.28 -3.83 -8.34
N MET A 279 19.10 -2.80 -8.04
CA MET A 279 19.04 -1.53 -8.77
C MET A 279 19.33 -1.69 -10.26
N ASP A 280 20.37 -2.45 -10.62
CA ASP A 280 20.70 -2.73 -12.01
C ASP A 280 19.61 -3.59 -12.67
N ARG A 281 18.99 -4.52 -11.93
CA ARG A 281 17.87 -5.34 -12.40
C ARG A 281 16.62 -4.52 -12.69
N ILE A 282 16.27 -3.56 -11.84
CA ILE A 282 15.18 -2.60 -12.09
C ILE A 282 15.41 -1.88 -13.43
N GLN A 283 16.65 -1.45 -13.70
CA GLN A 283 16.96 -0.76 -14.96
C GLN A 283 16.79 -1.65 -16.21
N GLU A 284 17.05 -2.95 -16.11
CA GLU A 284 16.75 -3.89 -17.20
C GLU A 284 15.25 -4.08 -17.40
N LEU A 285 14.49 -4.06 -16.31
CA LEU A 285 13.04 -4.23 -16.30
C LEU A 285 12.29 -2.94 -16.71
N ASN A 286 12.95 -1.78 -16.79
CA ASN A 286 12.30 -0.53 -17.21
C ASN A 286 11.59 -0.63 -18.57
N GLY A 287 12.08 -1.48 -19.48
CA GLY A 287 11.43 -1.72 -20.77
C GLY A 287 10.11 -2.49 -20.68
N SER A 288 9.84 -3.16 -19.55
CA SER A 288 8.59 -3.90 -19.29
C SER A 288 7.50 -3.04 -18.65
N LEU A 289 7.83 -1.82 -18.21
CA LEU A 289 6.90 -0.93 -17.54
C LEU A 289 5.96 -0.23 -18.53
N SER A 290 4.69 -0.08 -18.12
CA SER A 290 3.73 0.78 -18.80
C SER A 290 4.20 2.24 -18.82
N GLU A 291 3.55 3.09 -19.63
CA GLU A 291 3.89 4.52 -19.65
C GLU A 291 3.61 5.19 -18.31
N GLU A 292 2.52 4.80 -17.64
CA GLU A 292 2.14 5.30 -16.32
C GLU A 292 3.17 4.88 -15.26
N GLN A 293 3.53 3.60 -15.22
CA GLN A 293 4.55 3.09 -14.29
C GLN A 293 5.91 3.77 -14.47
N ARG A 294 6.33 4.03 -15.72
CA ARG A 294 7.57 4.75 -16.00
C ARG A 294 7.56 6.18 -15.46
N LYS A 295 6.38 6.80 -15.33
CA LYS A 295 6.20 8.14 -14.77
C LYS A 295 6.11 8.08 -13.25
N SER A 296 5.35 7.15 -12.68
CA SER A 296 5.05 7.10 -11.25
C SER A 296 6.17 6.46 -10.42
N TYR A 297 6.75 5.32 -10.85
CA TYR A 297 7.72 4.57 -10.03
C TYR A 297 8.93 5.37 -9.53
N PRO A 298 9.54 6.28 -10.33
CA PRO A 298 10.61 7.13 -9.82
C PRO A 298 10.20 7.98 -8.60
N GLU A 299 8.94 8.42 -8.54
CA GLU A 299 8.39 9.18 -7.42
C GLU A 299 7.94 8.24 -6.30
N ASP A 300 7.22 7.16 -6.64
CA ASP A 300 6.69 6.18 -5.69
C ASP A 300 7.79 5.49 -4.88
N PHE A 301 8.99 5.29 -5.45
CA PHE A 301 10.15 4.66 -4.81
C PHE A 301 11.34 5.63 -4.60
N ALA A 302 11.07 6.94 -4.56
CA ALA A 302 12.09 7.97 -4.35
C ALA A 302 12.86 7.78 -3.04
N ASP A 303 12.17 7.34 -1.97
CA ASP A 303 12.77 7.05 -0.67
C ASP A 303 13.80 5.90 -0.73
N VAL A 304 13.50 4.85 -1.51
CA VAL A 304 14.40 3.71 -1.68
C VAL A 304 15.64 4.12 -2.47
N THR A 305 15.48 4.90 -3.54
CA THR A 305 16.61 5.39 -4.33
C THR A 305 17.45 6.43 -3.59
N GLU A 306 16.85 7.27 -2.74
CA GLU A 306 17.57 8.18 -1.85
C GLU A 306 18.39 7.39 -0.81
N LEU A 307 17.80 6.35 -0.21
CA LEU A 307 18.50 5.48 0.73
C LEU A 307 19.66 4.73 0.04
N TYR A 308 19.46 4.27 -1.20
CA TYR A 308 20.51 3.69 -2.02
C TYR A 308 21.68 4.67 -2.16
N GLY A 309 21.42 5.92 -2.57
CA GLY A 309 22.47 6.94 -2.72
C GLY A 309 23.21 7.27 -1.40
N LYS A 310 22.51 7.22 -0.26
CA LYS A 310 23.14 7.33 1.07
C LYS A 310 24.06 6.15 1.36
N MET A 311 23.61 4.93 1.07
CA MET A 311 24.42 3.73 1.29
C MET A 311 25.58 3.62 0.30
N GLU A 312 25.43 4.10 -0.94
CA GLU A 312 26.49 4.14 -1.94
C GLU A 312 27.66 5.01 -1.51
N LYS A 313 27.36 6.21 -1.00
CA LYS A 313 28.38 7.11 -0.43
C LYS A 313 29.13 6.48 0.75
N LYS A 314 28.46 5.60 1.51
CA LYS A 314 29.00 4.99 2.73
C LYS A 314 29.74 3.68 2.48
N TYR A 315 29.24 2.84 1.59
CA TYR A 315 29.66 1.45 1.41
C TYR A 315 30.06 1.11 -0.04
N GLY A 316 29.85 2.02 -1.00
CA GLY A 316 30.15 1.79 -2.41
C GLY A 316 31.60 1.40 -2.65
N LYS A 317 32.56 2.06 -2.00
CA LYS A 317 33.98 1.69 -2.15
C LYS A 317 34.31 0.31 -1.60
N ILE A 318 33.65 -0.09 -0.51
CA ILE A 318 33.82 -1.42 0.08
C ILE A 318 33.25 -2.46 -0.87
N MET A 319 32.04 -2.24 -1.40
CA MET A 319 31.42 -3.09 -2.42
C MET A 319 32.32 -3.23 -3.65
N GLU A 320 32.81 -2.12 -4.23
CA GLU A 320 33.71 -2.15 -5.39
C GLU A 320 34.96 -3.00 -5.15
N ASN A 321 35.60 -2.85 -3.99
CA ASN A 321 36.81 -3.61 -3.66
C ASN A 321 36.54 -5.12 -3.59
N ARG A 322 35.37 -5.51 -3.07
CA ARG A 322 34.94 -6.91 -3.00
C ARG A 322 34.64 -7.48 -4.39
N LEU A 323 33.92 -6.73 -5.23
CA LEU A 323 33.67 -7.12 -6.61
C LEU A 323 34.97 -7.26 -7.42
N ARG A 324 35.96 -6.36 -7.21
CA ARG A 324 37.30 -6.49 -7.80
C ARG A 324 38.01 -7.78 -7.39
N ALA A 325 37.79 -8.24 -6.16
CA ALA A 325 38.32 -9.50 -5.64
C ALA A 325 37.54 -10.74 -6.13
N GLY A 326 36.47 -10.56 -6.90
CA GLY A 326 35.61 -11.64 -7.38
C GLY A 326 34.56 -12.11 -6.36
N GLU A 327 34.32 -11.33 -5.31
CA GLU A 327 33.25 -11.60 -4.35
C GLU A 327 31.93 -11.02 -4.85
N TYR A 328 31.09 -11.88 -5.42
CA TYR A 328 29.75 -11.53 -5.90
C TYR A 328 28.69 -11.53 -4.77
N PRO A 329 27.55 -10.82 -4.93
CA PRO A 329 26.46 -10.83 -3.97
C PRO A 329 25.86 -12.24 -3.80
N ASP A 330 25.36 -12.52 -2.59
CA ASP A 330 24.58 -13.73 -2.29
C ASP A 330 23.11 -13.34 -2.18
N LEU A 331 22.33 -13.64 -3.22
CA LEU A 331 20.93 -13.27 -3.33
C LEU A 331 20.00 -14.23 -2.57
N SER A 332 20.51 -15.29 -1.93
CA SER A 332 19.68 -16.34 -1.32
C SER A 332 18.77 -15.85 -0.19
N GLU A 333 19.14 -14.75 0.48
CA GLU A 333 18.32 -14.13 1.52
C GLU A 333 17.30 -13.11 0.99
N ASP A 334 17.31 -12.79 -0.31
CA ASP A 334 16.43 -11.77 -0.91
C ASP A 334 15.18 -12.37 -1.56
N TYR A 335 15.18 -13.69 -1.71
CA TYR A 335 14.14 -14.50 -2.34
C TYR A 335 13.68 -15.60 -1.40
N MET A 336 12.57 -16.26 -1.76
CA MET A 336 12.19 -17.49 -1.09
C MET A 336 13.24 -18.60 -1.33
N PRO A 337 13.36 -19.58 -0.42
CA PRO A 337 14.35 -20.64 -0.54
C PRO A 337 14.29 -21.35 -1.91
N GLY A 338 15.42 -21.37 -2.61
CA GLY A 338 15.56 -22.00 -3.92
C GLY A 338 15.01 -21.20 -5.10
N GLN A 339 14.57 -19.96 -4.88
CA GLN A 339 14.03 -19.08 -5.93
C GLN A 339 14.99 -17.93 -6.33
N ALA A 340 16.13 -17.80 -5.67
CA ALA A 340 17.10 -16.77 -6.01
C ALA A 340 17.67 -16.98 -7.42
N PRO A 341 17.72 -15.95 -8.26
CA PRO A 341 18.35 -16.02 -9.58
C PRO A 341 19.87 -16.15 -9.47
N ALA A 342 20.50 -16.52 -10.57
CA ALA A 342 21.95 -16.42 -10.67
C ALA A 342 22.36 -14.94 -10.73
N VAL A 343 23.53 -14.60 -10.19
CA VAL A 343 24.04 -13.22 -10.25
C VAL A 343 24.18 -12.76 -11.71
N GLU A 344 24.52 -13.70 -12.58
CA GLU A 344 24.70 -13.54 -14.01
C GLU A 344 23.41 -13.20 -14.78
N ASP A 345 22.24 -13.42 -14.18
CA ASP A 345 20.93 -13.12 -14.79
C ASP A 345 20.68 -11.61 -14.93
N CYS A 346 21.44 -10.76 -14.21
CA CYS A 346 21.47 -9.32 -14.42
C CYS A 346 22.73 -8.91 -15.20
N ARG A 347 22.56 -8.68 -16.51
CA ARG A 347 23.66 -8.33 -17.41
C ARG A 347 24.27 -6.98 -17.05
N ARG A 348 23.46 -5.98 -16.70
CA ARG A 348 23.94 -4.65 -16.30
C ARG A 348 24.87 -4.72 -15.08
N PHE A 349 24.49 -5.52 -14.08
CA PHE A 349 25.33 -5.74 -12.90
C PHE A 349 26.65 -6.44 -13.27
N MET A 350 26.59 -7.47 -14.12
CA MET A 350 27.79 -8.18 -14.56
C MET A 350 28.74 -7.28 -15.34
N ASP A 351 28.23 -6.46 -16.26
CA ASP A 351 29.05 -5.51 -17.02
C ASP A 351 29.76 -4.52 -16.08
N PHE A 352 29.07 -4.05 -15.02
CA PHE A 352 29.67 -3.21 -13.98
C PHE A 352 30.77 -3.93 -13.20
N ALA A 353 30.51 -5.16 -12.72
CA ALA A 353 31.47 -5.93 -11.94
C ALA A 353 32.71 -6.34 -12.77
N GLU A 354 32.51 -6.73 -14.03
CA GLU A 354 33.60 -7.06 -14.97
C GLU A 354 34.46 -5.83 -15.28
N ALA A 355 33.85 -4.66 -15.48
CA ALA A 355 34.59 -3.41 -15.68
C ALA A 355 35.51 -3.10 -14.49
N LEU A 356 35.02 -3.27 -13.25
CA LEU A 356 35.85 -3.08 -12.05
C LEU A 356 37.03 -4.05 -12.01
N ARG A 357 36.82 -5.34 -12.33
CA ARG A 357 37.87 -6.36 -12.37
C ARG A 357 38.92 -6.09 -13.44
N ASN A 358 38.50 -5.53 -14.58
CA ASN A 358 39.39 -5.17 -15.69
C ASN A 358 40.12 -3.83 -15.49
N GLY A 359 40.03 -3.23 -14.30
CA GLY A 359 40.77 -2.01 -13.96
C GLY A 359 40.14 -0.72 -14.49
N ALA A 360 38.89 -0.77 -14.96
CA ALA A 360 38.19 0.45 -15.36
C ALA A 360 38.04 1.40 -14.14
N PRO A 361 38.17 2.72 -14.35
CA PRO A 361 37.78 3.69 -13.34
C PRO A 361 36.29 3.52 -13.02
N ALA A 362 35.91 3.71 -11.76
CA ALA A 362 34.50 3.79 -11.38
C ALA A 362 33.81 4.82 -12.29
N GLN A 363 32.64 4.49 -12.86
CA GLN A 363 31.93 5.41 -13.74
C GLN A 363 31.81 6.80 -13.07
N PRO A 364 31.95 7.90 -13.83
CA PRO A 364 31.69 9.21 -13.28
C PRO A 364 30.23 9.30 -12.84
N ASP A 365 30.08 9.58 -11.56
CA ASP A 365 28.87 9.86 -10.79
C ASP A 365 27.79 10.62 -11.60
N ALA A 366 26.80 9.89 -12.11
CA ALA A 366 25.62 10.47 -12.76
C ALA A 366 24.66 11.16 -11.76
N SER A 367 24.95 11.08 -10.45
CA SER A 367 24.17 11.73 -9.38
C SER A 367 24.68 13.12 -8.99
N ARG A 368 25.71 13.64 -9.67
CA ARG A 368 26.04 15.07 -9.56
C ARG A 368 24.96 15.89 -10.25
N GLU A 369 23.90 16.22 -9.51
CA GLU A 369 23.15 17.45 -9.78
C GLU A 369 24.16 18.59 -10.00
N PRO A 370 24.00 19.44 -11.02
CA PRO A 370 24.84 20.61 -11.15
C PRO A 370 24.75 21.41 -9.85
N GLU A 371 25.90 21.71 -9.23
CA GLU A 371 25.99 22.48 -8.00
C GLU A 371 24.99 23.64 -8.03
N LYS A 372 23.91 23.54 -7.26
CA LYS A 372 23.07 24.71 -6.97
C LYS A 372 23.98 25.68 -6.25
N LYS A 373 24.48 26.68 -6.99
CA LYS A 373 25.18 27.84 -6.43
C LYS A 373 24.39 28.29 -5.22
N LYS A 374 24.98 28.15 -4.03
CA LYS A 374 24.43 28.71 -2.79
C LYS A 374 24.20 30.21 -3.04
N LYS A 375 22.97 30.61 -3.28
CA LYS A 375 22.58 32.00 -3.12
C LYS A 375 22.68 32.27 -1.62
N GLY A 376 23.65 33.11 -1.25
CA GLY A 376 23.89 33.47 0.13
C GLY A 376 22.62 33.98 0.79
N LEU A 377 22.47 33.65 2.08
CA LEU A 377 21.61 34.37 2.99
C LEU A 377 22.01 35.85 2.94
N PHE A 378 21.29 36.69 2.21
CA PHE A 378 21.04 38.10 2.52
C PHE A 378 20.06 38.70 1.49
N GLY A 379 18.91 39.13 1.99
CA GLY A 379 17.93 39.98 1.29
C GLY A 379 16.68 39.24 0.82
N LEU A 380 15.46 39.73 1.04
CA LEU A 380 14.99 40.97 1.64
C LEU A 380 13.50 40.76 2.01
N PHE A 381 13.12 41.38 3.12
CA PHE A 381 11.80 41.93 3.36
C PHE A 381 11.12 42.49 2.08
N ARG A 382 9.95 41.96 1.72
CA ARG A 382 8.67 42.69 1.61
C ARG A 382 7.52 41.73 1.39
#